data_AF-A0A1G0A721-F1
#
_entry.id   AF-A0A1G0A721-F1
#
_cell.length_a   1.000
_cell.length_b   1.000
_cell.length_c   1.000
_cell.angle_alpha   90.00
_cell.angle_beta   90.00
_cell.angle_gamma   90.00
#
_symmetry.space_group_name_H-M   'P 1'
#
loop_
_entity.id
_entity.type
_entity.pdbx_description
1 polymer ?
#
loop_
_entity_poly.entity_id
_entity_poly.type
_entity_poly.pdbx_seq_one_letter_code
_entity_poly.pdbx_strand_id
1 'polypeptide(L)'
;MKKILLTFLLAGTLFVPAFAQLTDTEQAFIQKCYDNVDKAKKQLSPETAKECVTKLNDGNASLLNKLRAETSASGNSAVAGDIVAYNNALVDLKGIIANYKGSDLADALTRVIEGEDCALCDLGLGPKPESIFAWTGEKAGGRLFEVKKSVKTWEALGEIRINSLSRPEHGFNKEKWNEQAIPLRYEKLSGWAKKEVDKLEAFAAMPGKAEGSAGYISKMARLLWEDLTMPGDEVYREKLNKLVTGAAKPDAGAVSGKTDKEDKKSKEMASSAEKAASLKGQSTASQQDALNKYFDNAEAKKGLAVTPAGGAAAVLAGGAAAPKEFKPVKMTEAQAAALSAKMATVKDGKMTGYLADEIKGTKAGNEVLDFYNKKPYDKTGYNTLNLKFEEGKGQTANALGWWSDSDRTTRVNTNLVDAYCVKNKITPEQLLASDAHMKGVATYVAPNFVHESTHQRQSAWARANGLDFVKYKGGITGAPYIYPMEKESFGMQSAFSAEKASKLGPSYLASISPSHRANAEQFMEDGLDTLSIEKHALYPGVDSMEGGAAREFKAARDVSTYVDALEQKKRTDPAGLTEKQVADLRYYKGQMDTKYKWYTMNYQKSAADEAKLLAWRDSLDDDGAIRTSAPPAL
;
A
#
# COMPACT_ATOMS: atom_id res chain seq x y z
N MET A 1 51.88 71.37 -25.86
CA MET A 1 52.11 69.99 -25.39
C MET A 1 50.89 69.53 -24.63
N LYS A 2 50.20 68.50 -25.14
CA LYS A 2 49.01 67.86 -24.55
C LYS A 2 49.46 66.69 -23.65
N LYS A 3 48.82 66.48 -22.49
CA LYS A 3 48.69 65.20 -21.76
C LYS A 3 47.70 65.42 -20.59
N ILE A 4 46.41 65.18 -20.82
CA ILE A 4 45.63 63.92 -20.65
C ILE A 4 45.24 63.70 -19.18
N LEU A 5 44.00 64.12 -18.89
CA LEU A 5 43.13 63.70 -17.80
C LEU A 5 42.82 62.20 -18.01
N LEU A 6 43.15 61.34 -17.04
CA LEU A 6 42.74 59.94 -17.04
C LEU A 6 41.63 59.76 -16.00
N THR A 7 40.40 59.74 -16.48
CA THR A 7 39.18 59.45 -15.72
C THR A 7 39.19 57.97 -15.33
N PHE A 8 39.19 57.68 -14.03
CA PHE A 8 38.96 56.35 -13.48
C PHE A 8 37.48 55.96 -13.70
N LEU A 9 37.20 55.25 -14.80
CA LEU A 9 35.99 54.46 -14.98
C LEU A 9 36.19 53.11 -14.25
N LEU A 10 35.87 53.06 -12.95
CA LEU A 10 35.56 51.80 -12.29
C LEU A 10 34.22 51.29 -12.85
N ALA A 11 34.29 50.51 -13.92
CA ALA A 11 33.21 49.63 -14.32
C ALA A 11 33.10 48.54 -13.24
N GLY A 12 32.21 48.76 -12.27
CA GLY A 12 31.71 47.70 -11.41
C GLY A 12 30.98 46.70 -12.28
N THR A 13 31.66 45.65 -12.72
CA THR A 13 31.01 44.42 -13.16
C THR A 13 30.31 43.86 -11.94
N LEU A 14 29.06 44.28 -11.74
CA LEU A 14 28.10 43.58 -10.92
C LEU A 14 28.10 42.13 -11.46
N PHE A 15 28.68 41.23 -10.68
CA PHE A 15 28.47 39.79 -10.81
C PHE A 15 26.98 39.53 -10.55
N VAL A 16 26.14 39.83 -11.53
CA VAL A 16 24.81 39.24 -11.59
C VAL A 16 25.09 37.77 -11.91
N PRO A 17 24.83 36.83 -10.98
CA PRO A 17 24.93 35.43 -11.33
C PRO A 17 24.03 35.22 -12.54
N ALA A 18 24.62 34.78 -13.66
CA ALA A 18 23.85 34.39 -14.82
C ALA A 18 22.96 33.23 -14.38
N PHE A 19 21.72 33.53 -14.00
CA PHE A 19 20.71 32.52 -13.78
C PHE A 19 20.64 31.71 -15.07
N ALA A 20 20.95 30.42 -14.99
CA ALA A 20 20.93 29.54 -16.16
C ALA A 20 19.50 29.54 -16.71
N GLN A 21 19.29 30.28 -17.81
CA GLN A 21 18.00 30.40 -18.47
C GLN A 21 17.55 29.03 -19.00
N LEU A 22 16.25 28.79 -19.00
CA LEU A 22 15.67 27.66 -19.72
C LEU A 22 16.04 27.76 -21.21
N THR A 23 16.43 26.64 -21.81
CA THR A 23 16.54 26.54 -23.27
C THR A 23 15.15 26.53 -23.91
N ASP A 24 15.03 26.87 -25.21
CA ASP A 24 13.75 26.84 -25.93
C ASP A 24 13.04 25.48 -25.81
N THR A 25 13.81 24.39 -25.83
CA THR A 25 13.26 23.03 -25.66
C THR A 25 12.73 22.80 -24.25
N GLU A 26 13.45 23.26 -23.23
CA GLU A 26 13.01 23.19 -21.83
C GLU A 26 11.77 24.06 -21.60
N GLN A 27 11.72 25.25 -22.17
CA GLN A 27 10.57 26.16 -22.07
C GLN A 27 9.33 25.58 -22.76
N ALA A 28 9.48 25.01 -23.96
CA ALA A 28 8.38 24.33 -24.66
C ALA A 28 7.85 23.14 -23.84
N PHE A 29 8.73 22.38 -23.19
CA PHE A 29 8.33 21.28 -22.33
C PHE A 29 7.59 21.76 -21.07
N ILE A 30 8.08 22.79 -20.39
CA ILE A 30 7.40 23.40 -19.26
C ILE A 30 6.03 23.94 -19.65
N GLN A 31 5.94 24.59 -20.81
CA GLN A 31 4.66 25.07 -21.34
C GLN A 31 3.70 23.91 -21.60
N LYS A 32 4.16 22.78 -22.14
CA LYS A 32 3.35 21.55 -22.25
C LYS A 32 2.82 21.09 -20.89
N CYS A 33 3.65 21.10 -19.86
CA CYS A 33 3.25 20.69 -18.52
C CYS A 33 2.27 21.65 -17.85
N TYR A 34 2.42 22.95 -18.09
CA TYR A 34 1.45 23.97 -17.69
C TYR A 34 0.13 23.80 -18.43
N ASP A 35 0.18 23.66 -19.75
CA ASP A 35 -0.99 23.52 -20.63
C ASP A 35 -1.82 22.29 -20.27
N ASN A 36 -1.16 21.22 -19.83
CA ASN A 36 -1.84 20.00 -19.41
C ASN A 36 -2.80 20.24 -18.24
N VAL A 37 -2.45 21.16 -17.33
CA VAL A 37 -3.17 21.45 -16.08
C VAL A 37 -3.87 22.81 -16.11
N ASP A 38 -3.79 23.54 -17.22
CA ASP A 38 -4.51 24.77 -17.44
C ASP A 38 -6.01 24.49 -17.62
N LYS A 39 -6.82 25.05 -16.71
CA LYS A 39 -8.29 24.92 -16.70
C LYS A 39 -8.94 25.41 -17.99
N ALA A 40 -8.33 26.36 -18.69
CA ALA A 40 -8.84 26.87 -19.96
C ALA A 40 -8.61 25.88 -21.11
N LYS A 41 -7.50 25.12 -21.08
CA LYS A 41 -7.12 24.18 -22.13
C LYS A 41 -7.73 22.79 -21.95
N LYS A 42 -8.06 22.40 -20.71
CA LYS A 42 -8.77 21.16 -20.36
C LYS A 42 -8.14 19.89 -20.96
N GLN A 43 -6.81 19.86 -21.14
CA GLN A 43 -6.13 18.69 -21.70
C GLN A 43 -6.17 17.51 -20.71
N LEU A 44 -5.75 17.76 -19.46
CA LEU A 44 -5.81 16.84 -18.32
C LEU A 44 -5.37 15.41 -18.69
N SER A 45 -4.34 15.26 -19.52
CA SER A 45 -3.86 13.95 -20.00
C SER A 45 -2.99 13.30 -18.91
N PRO A 46 -3.33 12.08 -18.45
CA PRO A 46 -2.50 11.37 -17.49
C PRO A 46 -1.14 10.94 -18.07
N GLU A 47 -1.05 10.69 -19.37
CA GLU A 47 0.21 10.36 -20.06
C GLU A 47 1.14 11.57 -20.09
N THR A 48 0.61 12.74 -20.43
CA THR A 48 1.36 14.00 -20.38
C THR A 48 1.76 14.33 -18.94
N ALA A 49 0.85 14.11 -17.99
CA ALA A 49 1.14 14.33 -16.57
C ALA A 49 2.28 13.43 -16.08
N LYS A 50 2.28 12.14 -16.46
CA LYS A 50 3.36 11.20 -16.15
C LYS A 50 4.69 11.66 -16.76
N GLU A 51 4.69 12.06 -18.03
CA GLU A 51 5.89 12.60 -18.69
C GLU A 51 6.43 13.83 -17.96
N CYS A 52 5.56 14.76 -17.55
CA CYS A 52 5.90 15.95 -16.79
C CYS A 52 6.51 15.62 -15.44
N VAL A 53 5.87 14.73 -14.67
CA VAL A 53 6.38 14.26 -13.37
C VAL A 53 7.75 13.62 -13.52
N THR A 54 7.96 12.73 -14.49
CA THR A 54 9.25 12.07 -14.71
C THR A 54 10.34 13.07 -15.12
N LYS A 55 10.15 13.81 -16.21
CA LYS A 55 11.20 14.71 -16.75
C LYS A 55 11.55 15.88 -15.84
N LEU A 56 10.61 16.37 -15.02
CA LEU A 56 10.92 17.41 -14.02
C LEU A 56 11.86 16.89 -12.93
N ASN A 57 11.82 15.59 -12.63
CA ASN A 57 12.65 14.95 -11.61
C ASN A 57 13.91 14.28 -12.16
N ASP A 58 14.06 14.14 -13.49
CA ASP A 58 15.25 13.58 -14.12
C ASP A 58 16.52 14.41 -13.86
N GLY A 59 17.69 13.76 -13.94
CA GLY A 59 18.99 14.43 -13.93
C GLY A 59 19.23 15.33 -12.72
N ASN A 60 18.96 14.84 -11.51
CA ASN A 60 18.99 15.62 -10.25
C ASN A 60 18.01 16.80 -10.22
N ALA A 61 16.87 16.67 -10.92
CA ALA A 61 15.82 17.67 -11.00
C ALA A 61 16.31 19.05 -11.49
N SER A 62 17.30 19.05 -12.38
CA SER A 62 17.87 20.27 -12.97
C SER A 62 16.80 21.16 -13.58
N LEU A 63 15.86 20.57 -14.33
CA LEU A 63 14.78 21.30 -14.98
C LEU A 63 13.80 21.92 -13.98
N LEU A 64 13.39 21.17 -12.95
CA LEU A 64 12.51 21.72 -11.91
C LEU A 64 13.20 22.86 -11.14
N ASN A 65 14.49 22.75 -10.86
CA ASN A 65 15.24 23.84 -10.20
C ASN A 65 15.32 25.10 -11.08
N LYS A 66 15.52 24.96 -12.40
CA LYS A 66 15.45 26.09 -13.34
C LYS A 66 14.07 26.71 -13.38
N LEU A 67 13.01 25.88 -13.51
CA LEU A 67 11.61 26.33 -13.49
C LEU A 67 11.33 27.16 -12.24
N ARG A 68 11.71 26.68 -11.06
CA ARG A 68 11.52 27.40 -9.79
C ARG A 68 12.26 28.74 -9.74
N ALA A 69 13.50 28.77 -10.22
CA ALA A 69 14.30 29.98 -10.24
C ALA A 69 13.66 31.04 -11.16
N GLU A 70 13.18 30.63 -12.33
CA GLU A 70 12.54 31.50 -13.31
C GLU A 70 11.16 32.02 -12.84
N THR A 71 10.34 31.14 -12.26
CA THR A 71 9.03 31.54 -11.73
C THR A 71 9.18 32.46 -10.51
N SER A 72 10.14 32.21 -9.61
CA SER A 72 10.46 33.13 -8.52
C SER A 72 10.98 34.47 -9.03
N ALA A 73 11.88 34.47 -10.03
CA ALA A 73 12.39 35.70 -10.62
C ALA A 73 11.27 36.56 -11.24
N SER A 74 10.25 35.93 -11.83
CA SER A 74 9.08 36.62 -12.40
C SER A 74 7.99 36.97 -11.39
N GLY A 75 8.13 36.60 -10.11
CA GLY A 75 7.14 36.87 -9.06
C GLY A 75 5.91 35.97 -9.12
N ASN A 76 6.05 34.79 -9.73
CA ASN A 76 5.00 33.80 -9.96
C ASN A 76 5.42 32.41 -9.40
N SER A 77 6.04 32.35 -8.22
CA SER A 77 6.56 31.10 -7.63
C SER A 77 5.49 30.00 -7.52
N ALA A 78 4.22 30.38 -7.38
CA ALA A 78 3.08 29.45 -7.37
C ALA A 78 3.01 28.56 -8.62
N VAL A 79 3.44 29.04 -9.79
CA VAL A 79 3.34 28.28 -11.07
C VAL A 79 4.11 26.97 -11.01
N ALA A 80 5.33 26.99 -10.46
CA ALA A 80 6.12 25.77 -10.33
C ALA A 80 5.46 24.77 -9.36
N GLY A 81 4.80 25.28 -8.31
CA GLY A 81 4.07 24.48 -7.34
C GLY A 81 2.82 23.86 -7.96
N ASP A 82 2.06 24.65 -8.71
CA ASP A 82 0.85 24.23 -9.42
C ASP A 82 1.15 23.15 -10.48
N ILE A 83 2.22 23.33 -11.28
CA ILE A 83 2.65 22.32 -12.27
C ILE A 83 2.95 20.99 -11.59
N VAL A 84 3.68 20.99 -10.47
CA VAL A 84 3.97 19.78 -9.71
C VAL A 84 2.69 19.22 -9.10
N ALA A 85 1.90 20.03 -8.39
CA ALA A 85 0.71 19.58 -7.68
C ALA A 85 -0.30 18.90 -8.61
N TYR A 86 -0.69 19.58 -9.69
CA TYR A 86 -1.76 19.13 -10.56
C TYR A 86 -1.35 17.97 -11.48
N ASN A 87 -0.11 17.95 -11.99
CA ASN A 87 0.34 16.80 -12.79
C ASN A 87 0.48 15.54 -11.92
N ASN A 88 1.03 15.65 -10.69
CA ASN A 88 1.06 14.49 -9.79
C ASN A 88 -0.37 14.03 -9.43
N ALA A 89 -1.32 14.95 -9.20
CA ALA A 89 -2.70 14.59 -8.91
C ALA A 89 -3.36 13.77 -10.04
N LEU A 90 -3.09 14.12 -11.31
CA LEU A 90 -3.60 13.37 -12.46
C LEU A 90 -2.95 11.99 -12.60
N VAL A 91 -1.66 11.86 -12.31
CA VAL A 91 -0.97 10.56 -12.28
C VAL A 91 -1.54 9.67 -11.17
N ASP A 92 -1.74 10.23 -9.98
CA ASP A 92 -2.32 9.49 -8.85
C ASP A 92 -3.75 9.04 -9.15
N LEU A 93 -4.60 9.93 -9.69
CA LEU A 93 -5.97 9.59 -10.08
C LEU A 93 -6.01 8.43 -11.10
N LYS A 94 -5.13 8.47 -12.11
CA LYS A 94 -5.00 7.40 -13.10
C LYS A 94 -4.59 6.08 -12.43
N GLY A 95 -3.58 6.12 -11.56
CA GLY A 95 -3.11 4.97 -10.80
C GLY A 95 -4.22 4.38 -9.93
N ILE A 96 -4.97 5.24 -9.22
CA ILE A 96 -6.06 4.82 -8.35
C ILE A 96 -7.14 4.06 -9.16
N ILE A 97 -7.60 4.62 -10.27
CA ILE A 97 -8.66 4.01 -11.09
C ILE A 97 -8.21 2.70 -11.74
N ALA A 98 -6.95 2.62 -12.16
CA ALA A 98 -6.39 1.43 -12.78
C ALA A 98 -6.28 0.28 -11.78
N ASN A 99 -5.88 0.57 -10.54
CA ASN A 99 -5.36 -0.43 -9.62
C ASN A 99 -6.34 -0.86 -8.52
N TYR A 100 -7.27 0.02 -8.09
CA TYR A 100 -8.21 -0.30 -7.01
C TYR A 100 -9.60 -0.67 -7.55
N LYS A 101 -10.41 -1.32 -6.71
CA LYS A 101 -11.82 -1.64 -6.98
C LYS A 101 -12.63 -1.65 -5.67
N GLY A 102 -13.96 -1.63 -5.76
CA GLY A 102 -14.84 -1.76 -4.60
C GLY A 102 -14.62 -0.67 -3.54
N SER A 103 -14.59 -1.08 -2.26
CA SER A 103 -14.34 -0.17 -1.12
C SER A 103 -12.97 0.46 -1.18
N ASP A 104 -11.94 -0.27 -1.61
CA ASP A 104 -10.57 0.24 -1.62
C ASP A 104 -10.42 1.38 -2.65
N LEU A 105 -11.11 1.27 -3.80
CA LEU A 105 -11.19 2.36 -4.78
C LEU A 105 -11.98 3.55 -4.23
N ALA A 106 -13.07 3.29 -3.50
CA ALA A 106 -13.87 4.34 -2.88
C ALA A 106 -13.05 5.15 -1.86
N ASP A 107 -12.35 4.47 -0.96
CA ASP A 107 -11.50 5.08 0.05
C ASP A 107 -10.35 5.87 -0.57
N ALA A 108 -9.69 5.27 -1.58
CA ALA A 108 -8.62 5.95 -2.31
C ALA A 108 -9.11 7.20 -3.06
N LEU A 109 -10.30 7.14 -3.68
CA LEU A 109 -10.90 8.30 -4.34
C LEU A 109 -11.29 9.38 -3.34
N THR A 110 -11.95 9.04 -2.23
CA THR A 110 -12.29 9.99 -1.15
C THR A 110 -11.06 10.77 -0.70
N ARG A 111 -9.92 10.09 -0.50
CA ARG A 111 -8.67 10.74 -0.09
C ARG A 111 -8.23 11.85 -1.05
N VAL A 112 -8.38 11.65 -2.36
CA VAL A 112 -7.80 12.56 -3.38
C VAL A 112 -8.80 13.56 -3.97
N ILE A 113 -10.11 13.29 -3.91
CA ILE A 113 -11.14 14.20 -4.42
C ILE A 113 -11.98 14.86 -3.31
N GLU A 114 -12.14 14.27 -2.13
CA GLU A 114 -12.97 14.85 -1.05
C GLU A 114 -12.13 15.54 0.04
N GLY A 115 -10.79 15.51 -0.06
CA GLY A 115 -9.88 16.13 0.92
C GLY A 115 -9.85 17.67 0.89
N GLU A 116 -9.44 18.30 1.98
CA GLU A 116 -9.38 19.77 2.10
C GLU A 116 -8.40 20.41 1.09
N ASP A 117 -7.25 19.78 0.88
CA ASP A 117 -6.21 20.19 -0.07
C ASP A 117 -6.36 19.48 -1.43
N CYS A 118 -7.60 19.38 -1.93
CA CYS A 118 -7.93 18.66 -3.15
C CYS A 118 -7.42 19.37 -4.42
N ALA A 119 -6.22 18.98 -4.88
CA ALA A 119 -5.64 19.45 -6.13
C ALA A 119 -6.53 19.15 -7.35
N LEU A 120 -7.25 18.02 -7.34
CA LEU A 120 -8.19 17.64 -8.40
C LEU A 120 -9.42 18.55 -8.45
N CYS A 121 -9.83 19.13 -7.32
CA CYS A 121 -10.98 20.02 -7.24
C CYS A 121 -10.70 21.34 -7.95
N ASP A 122 -9.45 21.83 -7.90
CA ASP A 122 -9.02 22.96 -8.72
C ASP A 122 -9.16 22.65 -10.21
N LEU A 123 -8.93 21.40 -10.63
CA LEU A 123 -9.08 20.96 -12.03
C LEU A 123 -10.54 20.63 -12.41
N GLY A 124 -11.50 20.78 -11.50
CA GLY A 124 -12.90 20.40 -11.72
C GLY A 124 -13.14 18.89 -11.69
N LEU A 125 -12.18 18.12 -11.18
CA LEU A 125 -12.21 16.66 -11.00
C LEU A 125 -12.56 16.26 -9.56
N GLY A 126 -13.30 17.13 -8.85
CA GLY A 126 -13.78 16.93 -7.48
C GLY A 126 -14.69 18.09 -7.05
N PRO A 127 -15.24 18.09 -5.82
CA PRO A 127 -15.07 17.04 -4.82
C PRO A 127 -16.04 15.86 -4.99
N LYS A 128 -17.03 15.96 -5.87
CA LYS A 128 -17.96 14.86 -6.12
C LYS A 128 -17.30 13.79 -7.01
N PRO A 129 -17.50 12.49 -6.73
CA PRO A 129 -16.99 11.43 -7.61
C PRO A 129 -17.57 11.51 -9.02
N GLU A 130 -18.80 12.03 -9.18
CA GLU A 130 -19.40 12.21 -10.49
C GLU A 130 -18.59 13.18 -11.39
N SER A 131 -17.82 14.11 -10.80
CA SER A 131 -16.97 15.06 -11.53
C SER A 131 -15.85 14.38 -12.33
N ILE A 132 -15.39 13.19 -11.91
CA ILE A 132 -14.33 12.46 -12.61
C ILE A 132 -14.85 11.55 -13.73
N PHE A 133 -16.16 11.38 -13.91
CA PHE A 133 -16.70 10.34 -14.80
C PHE A 133 -16.39 10.57 -16.27
N ALA A 134 -16.54 11.80 -16.76
CA ALA A 134 -16.21 12.12 -18.15
C ALA A 134 -14.72 11.87 -18.40
N TRP A 135 -13.87 12.37 -17.50
CA TRP A 135 -12.42 12.15 -17.55
C TRP A 135 -12.05 10.66 -17.48
N THR A 136 -12.70 9.90 -16.61
CA THR A 136 -12.50 8.44 -16.47
C THR A 136 -12.89 7.70 -17.76
N GLY A 137 -14.02 8.06 -18.35
CA GLY A 137 -14.50 7.46 -19.60
C GLY A 137 -13.53 7.69 -20.76
N GLU A 138 -12.94 8.88 -20.84
CA GLU A 138 -12.04 9.26 -21.91
C GLU A 138 -10.58 8.81 -21.68
N LYS A 139 -10.05 9.02 -20.47
CA LYS A 139 -8.63 8.86 -20.13
C LYS A 139 -8.30 7.58 -19.36
N ALA A 140 -9.29 6.89 -18.79
CA ALA A 140 -9.09 5.71 -17.95
C ALA A 140 -9.62 4.38 -18.54
N GLY A 141 -9.70 4.28 -19.87
CA GLY A 141 -9.72 2.99 -20.57
C GLY A 141 -10.89 2.06 -20.21
N GLY A 142 -12.11 2.58 -20.06
CA GLY A 142 -13.31 1.76 -19.84
C GLY A 142 -13.59 1.37 -18.38
N ARG A 143 -12.82 1.88 -17.42
CA ARG A 143 -13.03 1.65 -15.98
C ARG A 143 -14.21 2.43 -15.38
N LEU A 144 -14.91 3.24 -16.18
CA LEU A 144 -16.01 4.10 -15.71
C LEU A 144 -17.10 3.31 -14.97
N PHE A 145 -17.48 2.13 -15.46
CA PHE A 145 -18.48 1.30 -14.78
C PHE A 145 -18.01 0.85 -13.40
N GLU A 146 -16.75 0.41 -13.28
CA GLU A 146 -16.16 -0.02 -12.01
C GLU A 146 -16.06 1.15 -11.03
N VAL A 147 -15.68 2.34 -11.51
CA VAL A 147 -15.66 3.57 -10.69
C VAL A 147 -17.06 3.89 -10.19
N LYS A 148 -18.08 3.93 -11.07
CA LYS A 148 -19.48 4.19 -10.69
C LYS A 148 -20.00 3.21 -9.64
N LYS A 149 -19.63 1.92 -9.77
CA LYS A 149 -19.98 0.86 -8.84
C LYS A 149 -19.26 1.03 -7.49
N SER A 150 -17.96 1.34 -7.53
CA SER A 150 -17.13 1.49 -6.35
C SER A 150 -17.55 2.70 -5.51
N VAL A 151 -17.85 3.84 -6.14
CA VAL A 151 -18.38 5.03 -5.44
C VAL A 151 -19.89 4.96 -5.17
N LYS A 152 -20.50 3.78 -5.39
CA LYS A 152 -21.91 3.46 -5.10
C LYS A 152 -22.87 4.52 -5.66
N THR A 153 -22.69 4.94 -6.91
CA THR A 153 -23.65 5.86 -7.55
C THR A 153 -25.02 5.22 -7.67
N TRP A 154 -26.08 6.05 -7.69
CA TRP A 154 -27.46 5.57 -7.81
C TRP A 154 -27.65 4.56 -8.95
N GLU A 155 -27.11 4.86 -10.14
CA GLU A 155 -27.20 4.02 -11.34
C GLU A 155 -26.48 2.66 -11.17
N ALA A 156 -25.46 2.59 -10.31
CA ALA A 156 -24.69 1.39 -10.08
C ALA A 156 -25.18 0.57 -8.86
N LEU A 157 -26.18 1.05 -8.12
CA LEU A 157 -26.75 0.32 -6.99
C LEU A 157 -27.51 -0.95 -7.44
N GLY A 158 -28.05 -0.93 -8.66
CA GLY A 158 -28.93 -1.99 -9.17
C GLY A 158 -30.35 -1.92 -8.59
N GLU A 159 -31.28 -2.61 -9.26
CA GLU A 159 -32.72 -2.45 -9.03
C GLU A 159 -33.16 -2.77 -7.60
N ILE A 160 -32.59 -3.79 -6.97
CA ILE A 160 -32.98 -4.22 -5.61
C ILE A 160 -32.73 -3.08 -4.61
N ARG A 161 -31.54 -2.49 -4.65
CA ARG A 161 -31.16 -1.38 -3.78
C ARG A 161 -31.98 -0.14 -4.09
N ILE A 162 -32.11 0.22 -5.37
CA ILE A 162 -32.92 1.37 -5.82
C ILE A 162 -34.36 1.25 -5.33
N ASN A 163 -35.01 0.11 -5.55
CA ASN A 163 -36.40 -0.11 -5.14
C ASN A 163 -36.57 -0.06 -3.63
N SER A 164 -35.59 -0.54 -2.85
CA SER A 164 -35.64 -0.46 -1.39
C SER A 164 -35.41 0.97 -0.90
N LEU A 165 -34.34 1.62 -1.36
CA LEU A 165 -33.93 2.95 -0.89
C LEU A 165 -34.89 4.06 -1.34
N SER A 166 -35.67 3.83 -2.41
CA SER A 166 -36.72 4.76 -2.87
C SER A 166 -37.99 4.72 -2.04
N ARG A 167 -38.15 3.75 -1.12
CA ARG A 167 -39.36 3.67 -0.28
C ARG A 167 -39.47 4.88 0.65
N PRO A 168 -40.69 5.30 1.04
CA PRO A 168 -40.88 6.46 1.93
C PRO A 168 -40.08 6.41 3.23
N GLU A 169 -39.82 5.21 3.76
CA GLU A 169 -39.01 4.97 4.96
C GLU A 169 -37.55 5.43 4.83
N HIS A 170 -37.04 5.50 3.60
CA HIS A 170 -35.66 5.91 3.28
C HIS A 170 -35.61 7.22 2.48
N GLY A 171 -36.56 7.41 1.55
CA GLY A 171 -36.80 8.68 0.86
C GLY A 171 -35.68 9.14 -0.09
N PHE A 172 -34.81 8.24 -0.53
CA PHE A 172 -33.74 8.56 -1.47
C PHE A 172 -34.23 8.55 -2.92
N ASN A 173 -33.69 9.47 -3.71
CA ASN A 173 -33.74 9.47 -5.17
C ASN A 173 -32.30 9.65 -5.69
N LYS A 174 -32.14 9.69 -7.02
CA LYS A 174 -30.82 9.84 -7.66
C LYS A 174 -30.07 11.06 -7.15
N GLU A 175 -30.75 12.20 -7.07
CA GLU A 175 -30.18 13.49 -6.67
C GLU A 175 -29.71 13.44 -5.21
N LYS A 176 -30.61 13.11 -4.28
CA LYS A 176 -30.30 13.01 -2.84
C LYS A 176 -29.26 11.93 -2.53
N TRP A 177 -29.22 10.87 -3.31
CA TRP A 177 -28.22 9.82 -3.13
C TRP A 177 -26.83 10.29 -3.57
N ASN A 178 -26.73 10.80 -4.80
CA ASN A 178 -25.45 11.24 -5.36
C ASN A 178 -24.96 12.57 -4.76
N GLU A 179 -25.78 13.32 -4.04
CA GLU A 179 -25.33 14.48 -3.25
C GLU A 179 -24.44 14.11 -2.05
N GLN A 180 -24.49 12.85 -1.60
CA GLN A 180 -23.72 12.39 -0.45
C GLN A 180 -22.26 12.13 -0.83
N ALA A 181 -21.36 12.39 0.13
CA ALA A 181 -19.98 11.94 0.07
C ALA A 181 -19.89 10.41 0.02
N ILE A 182 -18.81 9.88 -0.57
CA ILE A 182 -18.64 8.43 -0.76
C ILE A 182 -18.76 7.65 0.56
N PRO A 183 -18.09 8.02 1.68
CA PRO A 183 -18.17 7.24 2.92
C PRO A 183 -19.59 7.15 3.48
N LEU A 184 -20.39 8.21 3.34
CA LEU A 184 -21.77 8.24 3.81
C LEU A 184 -22.66 7.29 2.98
N ARG A 185 -22.40 7.12 1.68
CA ARG A 185 -23.09 6.13 0.85
C ARG A 185 -22.84 4.72 1.37
N TYR A 186 -21.60 4.40 1.73
CA TYR A 186 -21.22 3.11 2.33
C TYR A 186 -21.85 2.90 3.70
N GLU A 187 -21.82 3.90 4.57
CA GLU A 187 -22.46 3.85 5.89
C GLU A 187 -23.97 3.54 5.77
N LYS A 188 -24.67 4.26 4.87
CA LYS A 188 -26.10 4.02 4.64
C LYS A 188 -26.40 2.65 4.05
N LEU A 189 -25.57 2.18 3.12
CA LEU A 189 -25.71 0.84 2.53
C LEU A 189 -25.45 -0.25 3.57
N SER A 190 -24.43 -0.12 4.42
CA SER A 190 -24.18 -1.06 5.52
C SER A 190 -25.37 -1.07 6.50
N GLY A 191 -25.86 0.09 6.91
CA GLY A 191 -27.03 0.19 7.80
C GLY A 191 -28.31 -0.40 7.19
N TRP A 192 -28.53 -0.22 5.88
CA TRP A 192 -29.60 -0.88 5.14
C TRP A 192 -29.38 -2.40 5.08
N ALA A 193 -28.16 -2.83 4.73
CA ALA A 193 -27.84 -4.24 4.55
C ALA A 193 -28.04 -5.03 5.84
N LYS A 194 -27.65 -4.50 7.00
CA LYS A 194 -27.90 -5.12 8.32
C LYS A 194 -29.39 -5.43 8.54
N LYS A 195 -30.26 -4.47 8.24
CA LYS A 195 -31.72 -4.65 8.36
C LYS A 195 -32.25 -5.70 7.39
N GLU A 196 -31.73 -5.73 6.16
CA GLU A 196 -32.11 -6.73 5.16
C GLU A 196 -31.56 -8.12 5.48
N VAL A 197 -30.40 -8.23 6.14
CA VAL A 197 -29.90 -9.52 6.67
C VAL A 197 -30.88 -10.08 7.70
N ASP A 198 -31.37 -9.26 8.63
CA ASP A 198 -32.33 -9.71 9.64
C ASP A 198 -33.66 -10.15 9.01
N LYS A 199 -34.14 -9.42 7.98
CA LYS A 199 -35.32 -9.83 7.19
C LYS A 199 -35.09 -11.14 6.42
N LEU A 200 -33.91 -11.31 5.83
CA LEU A 200 -33.55 -12.52 5.09
C LEU A 200 -33.43 -13.72 6.01
N GLU A 201 -32.90 -13.53 7.22
CA GLU A 201 -32.84 -14.53 8.28
C GLU A 201 -34.25 -14.96 8.71
N ALA A 202 -35.16 -14.00 8.95
CA ALA A 202 -36.56 -14.29 9.27
C ALA A 202 -37.25 -15.06 8.14
N PHE A 203 -37.08 -14.64 6.88
CA PHE A 203 -37.60 -15.37 5.71
C PHE A 203 -37.02 -16.80 5.61
N ALA A 204 -35.72 -16.95 5.83
CA ALA A 204 -35.03 -18.23 5.88
C ALA A 204 -35.45 -19.11 7.08
N ALA A 205 -36.17 -18.58 8.06
CA ALA A 205 -36.78 -19.34 9.15
C ALA A 205 -38.27 -19.70 8.93
N MET A 206 -38.98 -19.06 7.98
CA MET A 206 -40.41 -19.31 7.75
C MET A 206 -40.72 -20.76 7.30
N PRO A 207 -41.70 -21.46 7.90
CA PRO A 207 -42.12 -22.78 7.43
C PRO A 207 -42.85 -22.68 6.07
N GLY A 208 -42.67 -23.66 5.19
CA GLY A 208 -43.41 -23.76 3.92
C GLY A 208 -43.00 -22.74 2.85
N LYS A 209 -41.71 -22.37 2.78
CA LYS A 209 -41.22 -21.43 1.76
C LYS A 209 -41.44 -21.96 0.35
N ALA A 210 -41.69 -21.04 -0.59
CA ALA A 210 -41.89 -21.39 -1.99
C ALA A 210 -40.64 -22.04 -2.62
N GLU A 211 -40.86 -22.88 -3.63
CA GLU A 211 -39.80 -23.43 -4.48
C GLU A 211 -38.97 -22.28 -5.09
N GLY A 212 -37.63 -22.40 -5.08
CA GLY A 212 -36.71 -21.34 -5.53
C GLY A 212 -36.21 -20.38 -4.43
N SER A 213 -36.71 -20.48 -3.20
CA SER A 213 -36.28 -19.63 -2.07
C SER A 213 -34.78 -19.70 -1.78
N ALA A 214 -34.13 -20.85 -1.99
CA ALA A 214 -32.68 -20.99 -1.80
C ALA A 214 -31.85 -20.16 -2.79
N GLY A 215 -32.32 -20.04 -4.05
CA GLY A 215 -31.69 -19.19 -5.06
C GLY A 215 -31.84 -17.71 -4.74
N TYR A 216 -33.03 -17.31 -4.28
CA TYR A 216 -33.27 -15.95 -3.78
C TYR A 216 -32.37 -15.62 -2.57
N ILE A 217 -32.30 -16.51 -1.57
CA ILE A 217 -31.45 -16.32 -0.38
C ILE A 217 -29.99 -16.17 -0.78
N SER A 218 -29.49 -17.02 -1.68
CA SER A 218 -28.09 -16.94 -2.13
C SER A 218 -27.79 -15.65 -2.88
N LYS A 219 -28.69 -15.21 -3.78
CA LYS A 219 -28.54 -13.96 -4.52
C LYS A 219 -28.59 -12.73 -3.60
N MET A 220 -29.54 -12.69 -2.67
CA MET A 220 -29.64 -11.60 -1.70
C MET A 220 -28.46 -11.60 -0.74
N ALA A 221 -28.04 -12.76 -0.22
CA ALA A 221 -26.89 -12.84 0.67
C ALA A 221 -25.62 -12.29 0.00
N ARG A 222 -25.38 -12.61 -1.27
CA ARG A 222 -24.26 -12.04 -2.04
C ARG A 222 -24.36 -10.52 -2.18
N LEU A 223 -25.55 -10.00 -2.52
CA LEU A 223 -25.78 -8.56 -2.65
C LEU A 223 -25.50 -7.82 -1.33
N LEU A 224 -26.03 -8.34 -0.22
CA LEU A 224 -25.88 -7.74 1.11
C LEU A 224 -24.43 -7.81 1.60
N TRP A 225 -23.72 -8.89 1.28
CA TRP A 225 -22.30 -9.03 1.60
C TRP A 225 -21.45 -7.90 1.01
N GLU A 226 -21.75 -7.47 -0.23
CA GLU A 226 -21.02 -6.39 -0.92
C GLU A 226 -21.19 -5.00 -0.27
N ASP A 227 -22.17 -4.83 0.62
CA ASP A 227 -22.48 -3.56 1.28
C ASP A 227 -22.11 -3.55 2.77
N LEU A 228 -21.79 -4.72 3.33
CA LEU A 228 -21.35 -4.90 4.71
C LEU A 228 -19.84 -4.63 4.85
N THR A 229 -19.34 -3.45 4.54
CA THR A 229 -17.89 -3.14 4.51
C THR A 229 -17.38 -2.31 5.68
N MET A 230 -18.24 -1.94 6.63
CA MET A 230 -17.89 -1.06 7.75
C MET A 230 -17.38 -1.87 8.95
N PRO A 231 -16.59 -1.26 9.86
CA PRO A 231 -16.24 -1.89 11.13
C PRO A 231 -17.49 -2.34 11.92
N GLY A 232 -17.50 -3.57 12.41
CA GLY A 232 -18.65 -4.17 13.11
C GLY A 232 -19.62 -4.93 12.20
N ASP A 233 -19.38 -4.98 10.89
CA ASP A 233 -20.20 -5.73 9.94
C ASP A 233 -19.89 -7.24 9.93
N GLU A 234 -18.84 -7.67 10.61
CA GLU A 234 -18.34 -9.05 10.64
C GLU A 234 -19.41 -10.02 11.14
N VAL A 235 -20.16 -9.64 12.18
CA VAL A 235 -21.24 -10.45 12.76
C VAL A 235 -22.34 -10.71 11.74
N TYR A 236 -22.68 -9.72 10.91
CA TYR A 236 -23.72 -9.84 9.89
C TYR A 236 -23.22 -10.64 8.68
N ARG A 237 -21.94 -10.50 8.31
CA ARG A 237 -21.30 -11.37 7.33
C ARG A 237 -21.34 -12.83 7.79
N GLU A 238 -21.06 -13.11 9.05
CA GLU A 238 -21.19 -14.48 9.59
C GLU A 238 -22.62 -15.02 9.52
N LYS A 239 -23.64 -14.19 9.81
CA LYS A 239 -25.05 -14.56 9.61
C LYS A 239 -25.33 -14.96 8.16
N LEU A 240 -24.90 -14.13 7.20
CA LEU A 240 -25.08 -14.43 5.77
C LEU A 240 -24.42 -15.74 5.36
N ASN A 241 -23.20 -16.03 5.84
CA ASN A 241 -22.53 -17.31 5.60
C ASN A 241 -23.34 -18.49 6.13
N LYS A 242 -23.92 -18.37 7.34
CA LYS A 242 -24.79 -19.40 7.92
C LYS A 242 -26.06 -19.59 7.08
N LEU A 243 -26.65 -18.52 6.56
CA LEU A 243 -27.84 -18.59 5.70
C LEU A 243 -27.56 -19.29 4.37
N VAL A 244 -26.45 -18.96 3.70
CA VAL A 244 -26.07 -19.58 2.42
C VAL A 244 -25.75 -21.07 2.60
N THR A 245 -25.01 -21.41 3.66
CA THR A 245 -24.69 -22.82 3.97
C THR A 245 -25.90 -23.62 4.45
N GLY A 246 -26.85 -22.97 5.12
CA GLY A 246 -28.13 -23.57 5.54
C GLY A 246 -29.08 -23.81 4.36
N ALA A 247 -29.22 -22.84 3.45
CA ALA A 247 -30.07 -22.93 2.26
C ALA A 247 -29.59 -23.95 1.21
N ALA A 248 -28.32 -24.34 1.26
CA ALA A 248 -27.76 -25.40 0.40
C ALA A 248 -28.10 -26.82 0.89
N LYS A 249 -28.68 -26.98 2.08
CA LYS A 249 -29.20 -28.27 2.54
C LYS A 249 -30.63 -28.43 2.04
N PRO A 250 -30.97 -29.54 1.35
CA PRO A 250 -32.36 -29.81 1.03
C PRO A 250 -33.15 -29.95 2.33
N ASP A 251 -34.34 -29.35 2.39
CA ASP A 251 -35.29 -29.53 3.48
C ASP A 251 -35.50 -31.03 3.69
N ALA A 252 -35.13 -31.55 4.85
CA ALA A 252 -35.31 -32.96 5.22
C ALA A 252 -36.80 -33.34 5.43
N GLY A 253 -37.73 -32.48 4.98
CA GLY A 253 -39.15 -32.53 5.31
C GLY A 253 -40.06 -32.16 4.15
N ALA A 254 -39.71 -32.47 2.90
CA ALA A 254 -40.69 -32.58 1.82
C ALA A 254 -40.12 -33.37 0.63
N VAL A 255 -40.95 -34.23 0.04
CA VAL A 255 -40.75 -35.01 -1.19
C VAL A 255 -39.98 -36.33 -1.02
N SER A 256 -40.75 -37.36 -0.71
CA SER A 256 -40.50 -38.73 -1.19
C SER A 256 -40.57 -38.74 -2.72
N GLY A 257 -39.44 -38.49 -3.38
CA GLY A 257 -39.32 -38.57 -4.84
C GLY A 257 -37.85 -38.72 -5.19
N LYS A 258 -37.49 -39.87 -5.77
CA LYS A 258 -36.15 -40.15 -6.28
C LYS A 258 -35.73 -39.02 -7.22
N THR A 259 -34.81 -38.18 -6.78
CA THR A 259 -34.05 -37.30 -7.66
C THR A 259 -32.69 -37.95 -7.91
N ASP A 260 -32.39 -38.15 -9.19
CA ASP A 260 -31.21 -38.86 -9.65
C ASP A 260 -29.92 -38.17 -9.18
N LYS A 261 -28.95 -38.98 -8.76
CA LYS A 261 -27.65 -38.53 -8.22
C LYS A 261 -26.86 -37.60 -9.16
N GLU A 262 -27.21 -37.56 -10.45
CA GLU A 262 -26.58 -36.69 -11.45
C GLU A 262 -26.95 -35.22 -11.27
N ASP A 263 -28.17 -34.90 -10.82
CA ASP A 263 -28.66 -33.52 -10.69
C ASP A 263 -28.10 -32.76 -9.47
N LYS A 264 -27.70 -33.51 -8.45
CA LYS A 264 -26.99 -32.95 -7.28
C LYS A 264 -25.54 -32.60 -7.65
N LYS A 265 -24.89 -33.48 -8.43
CA LYS A 265 -23.51 -33.31 -8.87
C LYS A 265 -23.38 -32.16 -9.87
N SER A 266 -24.35 -31.97 -10.76
CA SER A 266 -24.38 -30.86 -11.72
C SER A 266 -24.55 -29.49 -11.05
N LYS A 267 -25.38 -29.38 -9.99
CA LYS A 267 -25.54 -28.13 -9.22
C LYS A 267 -24.33 -27.79 -8.34
N GLU A 268 -23.70 -28.79 -7.72
CA GLU A 268 -22.44 -28.61 -6.99
C GLU A 268 -21.30 -28.21 -7.95
N MET A 269 -21.27 -28.77 -9.15
CA MET A 269 -20.34 -28.38 -10.22
C MET A 269 -20.59 -26.97 -10.72
N ALA A 270 -21.85 -26.53 -10.89
CA ALA A 270 -22.16 -25.17 -11.35
C ALA A 270 -21.75 -24.10 -10.32
N SER A 271 -22.01 -24.34 -9.03
CA SER A 271 -21.55 -23.44 -7.95
C SER A 271 -20.02 -23.38 -7.86
N SER A 272 -19.35 -24.53 -8.04
CA SER A 272 -17.89 -24.61 -8.07
C SER A 272 -17.31 -23.94 -9.32
N ALA A 273 -17.98 -24.04 -10.46
CA ALA A 273 -17.60 -23.40 -11.71
C ALA A 273 -17.77 -21.87 -11.67
N GLU A 274 -18.82 -21.34 -11.05
CA GLU A 274 -18.98 -19.89 -10.84
C GLU A 274 -17.95 -19.33 -9.86
N LYS A 275 -17.63 -20.09 -8.80
CA LYS A 275 -16.55 -19.75 -7.87
C LYS A 275 -15.20 -19.76 -8.59
N ALA A 276 -14.90 -20.82 -9.36
CA ALA A 276 -13.70 -20.88 -10.18
C ALA A 276 -13.64 -19.76 -11.25
N ALA A 277 -14.78 -19.38 -11.84
CA ALA A 277 -14.86 -18.27 -12.79
C ALA A 277 -14.56 -16.92 -12.11
N SER A 278 -14.91 -16.73 -10.83
CA SER A 278 -14.57 -15.53 -10.06
C SER A 278 -13.10 -15.42 -9.67
N LEU A 279 -12.37 -16.54 -9.73
CA LEU A 279 -10.92 -16.62 -9.52
C LEU A 279 -10.13 -16.39 -10.81
N LYS A 280 -10.78 -16.51 -11.97
CA LYS A 280 -10.16 -16.31 -13.28
C LYS A 280 -9.70 -14.85 -13.43
N GLY A 281 -8.40 -14.67 -13.64
CA GLY A 281 -7.76 -13.34 -13.76
C GLY A 281 -7.15 -12.80 -12.46
N GLN A 282 -7.19 -13.57 -11.36
CA GLN A 282 -6.38 -13.32 -10.17
C GLN A 282 -5.03 -14.06 -10.27
N SER A 283 -4.01 -13.60 -9.55
CA SER A 283 -2.72 -14.29 -9.44
C SER A 283 -2.88 -15.66 -8.78
N THR A 284 -1.95 -16.58 -9.02
CA THR A 284 -2.02 -17.95 -8.48
C THR A 284 -2.07 -17.93 -6.94
N ALA A 285 -1.34 -17.01 -6.31
CA ALA A 285 -1.37 -16.79 -4.87
C ALA A 285 -2.74 -16.31 -4.37
N SER A 286 -3.36 -15.33 -5.03
CA SER A 286 -4.67 -14.80 -4.63
C SER A 286 -5.81 -15.78 -4.90
N GLN A 287 -5.68 -16.61 -5.96
CA GLN A 287 -6.56 -17.75 -6.17
C GLN A 287 -6.42 -18.77 -5.04
N GLN A 288 -5.19 -19.10 -4.63
CA GLN A 288 -4.93 -20.04 -3.53
C GLN A 288 -5.46 -19.52 -2.19
N ASP A 289 -5.28 -18.24 -1.87
CA ASP A 289 -5.77 -17.65 -0.63
C ASP A 289 -7.30 -17.62 -0.57
N ALA A 290 -7.94 -17.32 -1.70
CA ALA A 290 -9.39 -17.42 -1.84
C ALA A 290 -9.87 -18.87 -1.71
N LEU A 291 -9.19 -19.83 -2.35
CA LEU A 291 -9.51 -21.26 -2.25
C LEU A 291 -9.35 -21.78 -0.81
N ASN A 292 -8.26 -21.46 -0.13
CA ASN A 292 -8.03 -21.81 1.28
C ASN A 292 -9.16 -21.26 2.16
N LYS A 293 -9.56 -20.00 1.95
CA LYS A 293 -10.68 -19.38 2.66
C LYS A 293 -12.03 -20.05 2.37
N TYR A 294 -12.23 -20.58 1.16
CA TYR A 294 -13.47 -21.24 0.75
C TYR A 294 -13.55 -22.73 1.14
N PHE A 295 -12.42 -23.42 1.22
CA PHE A 295 -12.37 -24.88 1.38
C PHE A 295 -11.76 -25.37 2.71
N ASP A 296 -10.90 -24.60 3.38
CA ASP A 296 -10.24 -25.04 4.63
C ASP A 296 -11.13 -24.94 5.89
N ASN A 297 -12.32 -24.33 5.79
CA ASN A 297 -13.36 -24.51 6.81
C ASN A 297 -13.91 -25.96 6.87
N ALA A 298 -13.44 -26.87 6.00
CA ALA A 298 -13.72 -28.29 6.09
C ALA A 298 -12.88 -29.02 7.16
N GLU A 299 -11.66 -28.57 7.49
CA GLU A 299 -10.81 -29.26 8.47
C GLU A 299 -11.24 -29.04 9.94
N ALA A 300 -12.03 -27.99 10.21
CA ALA A 300 -12.62 -27.74 11.53
C ALA A 300 -13.78 -28.70 11.89
N LYS A 301 -14.24 -29.55 10.95
CA LYS A 301 -15.23 -30.60 11.22
C LYS A 301 -14.57 -31.98 11.14
N LYS A 302 -14.21 -32.49 12.31
CA LYS A 302 -13.96 -33.90 12.66
C LYS A 302 -13.92 -34.89 11.48
N GLY A 303 -12.70 -35.32 11.15
CA GLY A 303 -12.43 -36.69 10.74
C GLY A 303 -12.74 -37.06 9.30
N LEU A 304 -11.93 -36.57 8.36
CA LEU A 304 -11.70 -37.25 7.08
C LEU A 304 -10.22 -37.10 6.73
N ALA A 305 -9.40 -38.02 7.25
CA ALA A 305 -8.03 -38.20 6.80
C ALA A 305 -8.07 -38.74 5.37
N VAL A 306 -7.61 -37.95 4.40
CA VAL A 306 -7.21 -38.48 3.09
C VAL A 306 -5.76 -38.94 3.22
N THR A 307 -5.56 -40.22 3.51
CA THR A 307 -4.25 -40.87 3.39
C THR A 307 -3.82 -40.90 1.91
N PRO A 308 -2.57 -40.53 1.58
CA PRO A 308 -2.02 -40.79 0.26
C PRO A 308 -1.96 -42.30 0.02
N ALA A 309 -2.43 -42.73 -1.14
CA ALA A 309 -2.35 -44.12 -1.57
C ALA A 309 -0.89 -44.48 -1.90
N GLY A 310 -0.28 -45.37 -1.11
CA GLY A 310 0.97 -46.04 -1.46
C GLY A 310 1.91 -46.25 -0.28
N GLY A 311 1.86 -47.41 0.34
CA GLY A 311 2.87 -47.83 1.33
C GLY A 311 2.40 -49.01 2.16
N ALA A 312 3.17 -50.09 2.13
CA ALA A 312 2.85 -51.42 2.65
C ALA A 312 2.41 -51.45 4.13
N ALA A 313 1.54 -52.42 4.44
CA ALA A 313 1.11 -52.75 5.79
C ALA A 313 2.32 -53.06 6.70
N ALA A 314 2.58 -52.18 7.68
CA ALA A 314 3.47 -52.46 8.78
C ALA A 314 2.66 -52.97 9.98
N VAL A 315 3.13 -54.11 10.49
CA VAL A 315 2.59 -54.89 11.59
C VAL A 315 2.45 -54.07 12.88
N LEU A 316 1.30 -54.20 13.53
CA LEU A 316 1.01 -53.69 14.87
C LEU A 316 1.96 -54.31 15.91
N ALA A 317 2.77 -53.48 16.57
CA ALA A 317 3.45 -53.84 17.81
C ALA A 317 3.52 -52.64 18.75
N GLY A 318 3.01 -52.84 19.97
CA GLY A 318 3.36 -52.06 21.17
C GLY A 318 2.52 -50.81 21.42
N GLY A 319 1.74 -50.82 22.51
CA GLY A 319 0.97 -49.68 22.99
C GLY A 319 1.85 -48.46 23.27
N ALA A 320 1.85 -47.49 22.36
CA ALA A 320 2.27 -46.13 22.65
C ALA A 320 1.08 -45.39 23.27
N ALA A 321 1.28 -44.81 24.45
CA ALA A 321 0.33 -43.89 25.05
C ALA A 321 -0.13 -42.87 24.00
N ALA A 322 -1.42 -42.54 23.99
CA ALA A 322 -1.96 -41.50 23.12
C ALA A 322 -1.04 -40.26 23.17
N PRO A 323 -0.61 -39.71 22.02
CA PRO A 323 0.32 -38.61 21.99
C PRO A 323 -0.25 -37.48 22.87
N LYS A 324 0.52 -37.07 23.89
CA LYS A 324 0.13 -35.96 24.76
C LYS A 324 -0.19 -34.76 23.87
N GLU A 325 -1.40 -34.24 23.99
CA GLU A 325 -1.84 -33.04 23.28
C GLU A 325 -0.87 -31.88 23.60
N PHE A 326 -0.28 -31.30 22.56
CA PHE A 326 0.60 -30.15 22.71
C PHE A 326 -0.24 -28.94 23.15
N LYS A 327 0.13 -28.32 24.27
CA LYS A 327 -0.49 -27.08 24.75
C LYS A 327 0.39 -25.90 24.36
N PRO A 328 -0.10 -24.97 23.51
CA PRO A 328 0.62 -23.75 23.19
C PRO A 328 0.98 -22.95 24.44
N VAL A 329 2.23 -22.50 24.52
CA VAL A 329 2.73 -21.60 25.56
C VAL A 329 3.21 -20.33 24.89
N LYS A 330 2.68 -19.19 25.30
CA LYS A 330 3.13 -17.87 24.82
C LYS A 330 4.50 -17.52 25.36
N MET A 331 5.31 -16.84 24.55
CA MET A 331 6.58 -16.28 24.98
C MET A 331 6.40 -15.21 26.06
N THR A 332 7.14 -15.33 27.16
CA THR A 332 7.22 -14.30 28.22
C THR A 332 8.17 -13.16 27.83
N GLU A 333 8.05 -11.99 28.47
CA GLU A 333 8.95 -10.84 28.23
C GLU A 333 10.43 -11.20 28.47
N ALA A 334 10.74 -11.98 29.52
CA ALA A 334 12.09 -12.41 29.81
C ALA A 334 12.67 -13.32 28.70
N GLN A 335 11.84 -14.21 28.15
CA GLN A 335 12.22 -15.06 27.02
C GLN A 335 12.40 -14.27 25.74
N ALA A 336 11.54 -13.27 25.49
CA ALA A 336 11.65 -12.40 24.33
C ALA A 336 12.93 -11.54 24.39
N ALA A 337 13.31 -11.05 25.57
CA ALA A 337 14.59 -10.37 25.79
C ALA A 337 15.80 -11.31 25.55
N ALA A 338 15.73 -12.56 26.04
CA ALA A 338 16.77 -13.57 25.79
C ALA A 338 16.88 -13.94 24.30
N LEU A 339 15.75 -14.04 23.59
CA LEU A 339 15.70 -14.26 22.15
C LEU A 339 16.37 -13.10 21.40
N SER A 340 16.01 -11.87 21.74
CA SER A 340 16.54 -10.64 21.13
C SER A 340 18.07 -10.61 21.18
N ALA A 341 18.65 -10.87 22.35
CA ALA A 341 20.10 -10.87 22.55
C ALA A 341 20.85 -11.96 21.76
N LYS A 342 20.17 -13.08 21.43
CA LYS A 342 20.75 -14.20 20.68
C LYS A 342 20.57 -14.06 19.17
N MET A 343 19.47 -13.44 18.71
CA MET A 343 19.10 -13.42 17.28
C MET A 343 20.01 -12.55 16.42
N ALA A 344 20.34 -11.34 16.89
CA ALA A 344 21.29 -10.47 16.20
C ALA A 344 21.91 -9.44 17.13
N THR A 345 23.22 -9.22 17.00
CA THR A 345 23.96 -8.14 17.67
C THR A 345 25.05 -7.60 16.76
N VAL A 346 25.48 -6.36 16.95
CA VAL A 346 26.66 -5.81 16.26
C VAL A 346 27.87 -5.90 17.20
N LYS A 347 28.91 -6.64 16.79
CA LYS A 347 30.18 -6.79 17.50
C LYS A 347 31.32 -6.40 16.56
N ASP A 348 32.22 -5.53 17.01
CA ASP A 348 33.36 -5.05 16.22
C ASP A 348 32.97 -4.50 14.83
N GLY A 349 31.83 -3.81 14.76
CA GLY A 349 31.29 -3.28 13.51
C GLY A 349 30.77 -4.36 12.55
N LYS A 350 30.46 -5.56 13.04
CA LYS A 350 29.85 -6.64 12.26
C LYS A 350 28.60 -7.16 12.96
N MET A 351 27.49 -7.21 12.22
CA MET A 351 26.28 -7.91 12.63
C MET A 351 26.57 -9.42 12.68
N THR A 352 26.23 -10.04 13.81
CA THR A 352 26.44 -11.46 14.13
C THR A 352 25.17 -12.02 14.78
N GLY A 353 25.02 -13.35 14.76
CA GLY A 353 23.85 -14.05 15.33
C GLY A 353 23.04 -14.78 14.24
N TYR A 354 22.02 -15.53 14.66
CA TYR A 354 21.26 -16.40 13.77
C TYR A 354 20.59 -15.65 12.61
N LEU A 355 20.11 -14.43 12.81
CA LEU A 355 19.55 -13.62 11.72
C LEU A 355 20.62 -13.12 10.75
N ALA A 356 21.81 -12.79 11.25
CA ALA A 356 22.92 -12.35 10.39
C ALA A 356 23.38 -13.49 9.47
N ASP A 357 23.45 -14.70 10.02
CA ASP A 357 23.77 -15.92 9.27
C ASP A 357 22.66 -16.28 8.26
N GLU A 358 21.39 -16.14 8.66
CA GLU A 358 20.26 -16.43 7.78
C GLU A 358 20.19 -15.46 6.60
N ILE A 359 20.30 -14.15 6.81
CA ILE A 359 20.09 -13.20 5.70
C ILE A 359 21.27 -13.17 4.71
N LYS A 360 22.44 -13.64 5.14
CA LYS A 360 23.67 -13.65 4.34
C LYS A 360 23.51 -14.40 3.02
N GLY A 361 24.16 -13.87 1.98
CA GLY A 361 24.27 -14.55 0.69
C GLY A 361 23.10 -14.27 -0.25
N THR A 362 22.22 -13.34 0.08
CA THR A 362 21.22 -12.76 -0.83
C THR A 362 21.55 -11.29 -1.09
N LYS A 363 21.09 -10.70 -2.20
CA LYS A 363 21.28 -9.27 -2.50
C LYS A 363 20.64 -8.41 -1.41
N ALA A 364 19.37 -8.66 -1.09
CA ALA A 364 18.62 -7.93 -0.06
C ALA A 364 19.25 -8.08 1.34
N GLY A 365 19.59 -9.31 1.75
CA GLY A 365 20.20 -9.56 3.04
C GLY A 365 21.62 -9.01 3.15
N ASN A 366 22.41 -9.04 2.07
CA ASN A 366 23.72 -8.40 2.03
C ASN A 366 23.61 -6.88 2.16
N GLU A 367 22.61 -6.23 1.57
CA GLU A 367 22.37 -4.79 1.79
C GLU A 367 22.06 -4.46 3.26
N VAL A 368 21.29 -5.32 3.94
CA VAL A 368 21.00 -5.18 5.38
C VAL A 368 22.25 -5.38 6.22
N LEU A 369 23.03 -6.43 5.94
CA LEU A 369 24.32 -6.66 6.61
C LEU A 369 25.26 -5.48 6.40
N ASP A 370 25.39 -5.01 5.16
CA ASP A 370 26.22 -3.85 4.82
C ASP A 370 25.78 -2.59 5.54
N PHE A 371 24.48 -2.38 5.73
CA PHE A 371 23.98 -1.23 6.48
C PHE A 371 24.48 -1.21 7.92
N TYR A 372 24.40 -2.35 8.62
CA TYR A 372 24.87 -2.47 10.01
C TYR A 372 26.40 -2.61 10.12
N ASN A 373 27.07 -3.08 9.07
CA ASN A 373 28.51 -3.33 9.07
C ASN A 373 29.34 -2.13 8.59
N LYS A 374 28.80 -1.34 7.67
CA LYS A 374 29.49 -0.18 7.09
C LYS A 374 29.22 1.05 7.93
N LYS A 375 30.13 2.03 7.78
CA LYS A 375 30.14 3.28 8.54
C LYS A 375 29.39 4.49 7.94
N PRO A 376 28.58 4.42 6.85
CA PRO A 376 28.07 5.64 6.23
C PRO A 376 27.15 6.45 7.15
N TYR A 377 26.60 5.82 8.19
CA TYR A 377 25.73 6.47 9.18
C TYR A 377 26.27 6.42 10.62
N ASP A 378 27.54 6.04 10.83
CA ASP A 378 28.16 5.94 12.17
C ASP A 378 28.02 7.24 12.96
N LYS A 379 28.23 8.38 12.29
CA LYS A 379 28.18 9.70 12.92
C LYS A 379 26.80 10.04 13.47
N THR A 380 25.74 9.47 12.90
CA THR A 380 24.36 9.73 13.31
C THR A 380 23.83 8.63 14.23
N GLY A 381 24.49 7.46 14.28
CA GLY A 381 24.07 6.28 15.05
C GLY A 381 22.77 5.66 14.53
N TYR A 382 22.41 5.92 13.27
CA TYR A 382 21.19 5.34 12.67
C TYR A 382 21.42 3.94 12.11
N ASN A 383 22.66 3.51 11.94
CA ASN A 383 23.04 2.13 11.63
C ASN A 383 23.30 1.28 12.88
N THR A 384 22.97 1.76 14.08
CA THR A 384 23.04 0.94 15.29
C THR A 384 21.88 -0.05 15.30
N LEU A 385 22.18 -1.34 15.41
CA LEU A 385 21.15 -2.36 15.59
C LEU A 385 20.65 -2.37 17.04
N ASN A 386 19.36 -2.09 17.22
CA ASN A 386 18.63 -2.38 18.44
C ASN A 386 17.43 -3.27 18.08
N LEU A 387 17.60 -4.57 18.22
CA LEU A 387 16.59 -5.57 17.89
C LEU A 387 15.81 -5.97 19.15
N LYS A 388 14.49 -5.94 19.09
CA LYS A 388 13.62 -6.47 20.13
C LYS A 388 12.57 -7.42 19.57
N PHE A 389 12.38 -8.53 20.26
CA PHE A 389 11.16 -9.33 20.16
C PHE A 389 10.21 -8.84 21.25
N GLU A 390 9.03 -8.37 20.87
CA GLU A 390 8.02 -7.89 21.83
C GLU A 390 6.60 -8.11 21.30
N GLU A 391 5.63 -8.27 22.21
CA GLU A 391 4.22 -8.41 21.84
C GLU A 391 3.68 -7.04 21.41
N GLY A 392 3.14 -6.96 20.18
CA GLY A 392 2.47 -5.76 19.69
C GLY A 392 1.22 -5.42 20.49
N LYS A 393 0.93 -4.13 20.66
CA LYS A 393 -0.25 -3.64 21.39
C LYS A 393 -0.97 -2.57 20.59
N GLY A 394 -2.30 -2.46 20.76
CA GLY A 394 -3.11 -1.48 20.03
C GLY A 394 -2.98 -1.65 18.52
N GLN A 395 -2.54 -0.60 17.82
CA GLN A 395 -2.36 -0.61 16.36
C GLN A 395 -1.29 -1.60 15.87
N THR A 396 -0.33 -2.00 16.72
CA THR A 396 0.71 -2.97 16.35
C THR A 396 0.38 -4.41 16.75
N ALA A 397 -0.78 -4.68 17.35
CA ALA A 397 -1.16 -6.03 17.80
C ALA A 397 -1.12 -7.07 16.68
N ASN A 398 -1.50 -6.66 15.46
CA ASN A 398 -1.51 -7.50 14.27
C ASN A 398 -0.32 -7.26 13.33
N ALA A 399 0.61 -6.37 13.68
CA ALA A 399 1.81 -6.13 12.88
C ALA A 399 2.78 -7.30 13.03
N LEU A 400 3.46 -7.68 11.95
CA LEU A 400 4.49 -8.73 11.98
C LEU A 400 5.80 -8.21 12.61
N GLY A 401 6.07 -6.93 12.42
CA GLY A 401 7.15 -6.15 13.03
C GLY A 401 6.87 -4.66 12.89
N TRP A 402 7.76 -3.84 13.42
CA TRP A 402 7.78 -2.41 13.15
C TRP A 402 9.16 -1.80 13.45
N TRP A 403 9.54 -0.82 12.65
CA TRP A 403 10.62 0.11 12.96
C TRP A 403 10.08 1.32 13.74
N SER A 404 10.77 1.68 14.81
CA SER A 404 10.49 2.89 15.58
C SER A 404 11.66 3.86 15.46
N ASP A 405 11.45 4.97 14.74
CA ASP A 405 12.46 6.00 14.54
C ASP A 405 12.79 6.75 15.85
N SER A 406 11.84 6.86 16.78
CA SER A 406 12.00 7.62 18.03
C SER A 406 13.00 6.99 19.00
N ASP A 407 12.95 5.67 19.15
CA ASP A 407 13.87 4.90 20.00
C ASP A 407 14.85 4.02 19.20
N ARG A 408 14.86 4.20 17.88
CA ARG A 408 15.75 3.54 16.91
C ARG A 408 15.81 2.03 17.08
N THR A 409 14.65 1.41 17.21
CA THR A 409 14.53 -0.02 17.50
C THR A 409 13.74 -0.73 16.41
N THR A 410 14.32 -1.81 15.88
CA THR A 410 13.67 -2.78 15.02
C THR A 410 12.97 -3.82 15.87
N ARG A 411 11.67 -4.00 15.67
CA ARG A 411 10.87 -4.94 16.45
C ARG A 411 10.30 -6.04 15.60
N VAL A 412 10.32 -7.24 16.14
CA VAL A 412 9.65 -8.43 15.59
C VAL A 412 8.57 -8.84 16.58
N ASN A 413 7.34 -8.98 16.11
CA ASN A 413 6.23 -9.33 16.99
C ASN A 413 6.39 -10.79 17.50
N THR A 414 6.30 -10.99 18.81
CA THR A 414 6.41 -12.35 19.41
C THR A 414 5.33 -13.30 18.91
N ASN A 415 4.20 -12.80 18.40
CA ASN A 415 3.17 -13.63 17.77
C ASN A 415 3.72 -14.49 16.61
N LEU A 416 4.73 -14.00 15.88
CA LEU A 416 5.42 -14.81 14.86
C LEU A 416 6.20 -15.98 15.47
N VAL A 417 6.86 -15.74 16.59
CA VAL A 417 7.65 -16.75 17.29
C VAL A 417 6.75 -17.78 17.94
N ASP A 418 5.64 -17.33 18.54
CA ASP A 418 4.60 -18.21 19.08
C ASP A 418 3.99 -19.08 17.98
N ALA A 419 3.70 -18.52 16.80
CA ALA A 419 3.21 -19.29 15.65
C ALA A 419 4.22 -20.36 15.18
N TYR A 420 5.51 -20.03 15.16
CA TYR A 420 6.56 -21.01 14.90
C TYR A 420 6.59 -22.12 15.95
N CYS A 421 6.52 -21.77 17.24
CA CYS A 421 6.51 -22.72 18.34
C CYS A 421 5.33 -23.70 18.24
N VAL A 422 4.13 -23.18 17.93
CA VAL A 422 2.92 -23.99 17.69
C VAL A 422 3.10 -24.92 16.49
N LYS A 423 3.57 -24.41 15.34
CA LYS A 423 3.80 -25.20 14.12
C LYS A 423 4.76 -26.37 14.38
N ASN A 424 5.79 -26.14 15.19
CA ASN A 424 6.82 -27.14 15.48
C ASN A 424 6.57 -27.94 16.78
N LYS A 425 5.46 -27.68 17.47
CA LYS A 425 5.08 -28.33 18.74
C LYS A 425 6.19 -28.24 19.80
N ILE A 426 6.81 -27.06 19.91
CA ILE A 426 7.83 -26.74 20.92
C ILE A 426 7.37 -25.58 21.80
N THR A 427 7.93 -25.51 23.00
CA THR A 427 7.75 -24.38 23.94
C THR A 427 8.82 -23.30 23.72
N PRO A 428 8.59 -22.04 24.14
CA PRO A 428 9.61 -20.99 24.13
C PRO A 428 10.91 -21.39 24.87
N GLU A 429 10.81 -22.16 25.95
CA GLU A 429 11.96 -22.69 26.69
C GLU A 429 12.78 -23.67 25.82
N GLN A 430 12.10 -24.60 25.14
CA GLN A 430 12.74 -25.56 24.23
C GLN A 430 13.37 -24.86 23.02
N LEU A 431 12.73 -23.81 22.51
CA LEU A 431 13.28 -22.96 21.46
C LEU A 431 14.62 -22.36 21.91
N LEU A 432 14.63 -21.66 23.05
CA LEU A 432 15.82 -20.93 23.53
C LEU A 432 16.99 -21.84 23.93
N ALA A 433 16.72 -23.12 24.18
CA ALA A 433 17.69 -24.14 24.54
C ALA A 433 18.28 -24.90 23.34
N SER A 434 17.79 -24.69 22.11
CA SER A 434 18.18 -25.49 20.93
C SER A 434 18.66 -24.62 19.77
N ASP A 435 19.91 -24.81 19.35
CA ASP A 435 20.48 -24.12 18.18
C ASP A 435 19.68 -24.38 16.90
N ALA A 436 19.15 -25.60 16.74
CA ALA A 436 18.34 -25.95 15.58
C ALA A 436 17.01 -25.17 15.56
N HIS A 437 16.35 -25.02 16.70
CA HIS A 437 15.13 -24.23 16.79
C HIS A 437 15.40 -22.74 16.65
N MET A 438 16.52 -22.25 17.17
CA MET A 438 16.94 -20.85 17.01
C MET A 438 17.23 -20.50 15.54
N LYS A 439 17.90 -21.39 14.81
CA LYS A 439 18.05 -21.27 13.35
C LYS A 439 16.70 -21.29 12.65
N GLY A 440 15.81 -22.20 13.02
CA GLY A 440 14.48 -22.29 12.43
C GLY A 440 13.61 -21.06 12.67
N VAL A 441 13.65 -20.46 13.86
CA VAL A 441 12.99 -19.17 14.13
C VAL A 441 13.64 -18.05 13.33
N ALA A 442 14.97 -18.01 13.23
CA ALA A 442 15.66 -17.02 12.41
C ALA A 442 15.21 -17.11 10.95
N THR A 443 15.14 -18.31 10.35
CA THR A 443 14.55 -18.52 9.02
C THR A 443 13.11 -18.01 8.95
N TYR A 444 12.28 -18.37 9.93
CA TYR A 444 10.86 -18.01 9.95
C TYR A 444 10.60 -16.49 9.95
N VAL A 445 11.43 -15.74 10.67
CA VAL A 445 11.26 -14.28 10.89
C VAL A 445 12.22 -13.42 10.05
N ALA A 446 13.19 -13.99 9.36
CA ALA A 446 14.18 -13.25 8.56
C ALA A 446 13.55 -12.30 7.53
N PRO A 447 12.49 -12.67 6.78
CA PRO A 447 11.86 -11.73 5.85
C PRO A 447 11.33 -10.46 6.55
N ASN A 448 10.71 -10.63 7.72
CA ASN A 448 10.26 -9.49 8.54
C ASN A 448 11.45 -8.65 9.02
N PHE A 449 12.53 -9.28 9.47
CA PHE A 449 13.72 -8.53 9.88
C PHE A 449 14.34 -7.72 8.73
N VAL A 450 14.34 -8.25 7.49
CA VAL A 450 14.78 -7.52 6.29
C VAL A 450 13.84 -6.34 5.98
N HIS A 451 12.53 -6.53 6.10
CA HIS A 451 11.53 -5.47 5.94
C HIS A 451 11.77 -4.31 6.92
N GLU A 452 11.81 -4.61 8.23
CA GLU A 452 11.98 -3.57 9.24
C GLU A 452 13.36 -2.90 9.21
N SER A 453 14.41 -3.66 8.88
CA SER A 453 15.73 -3.07 8.66
C SER A 453 15.75 -2.14 7.44
N THR A 454 14.87 -2.36 6.46
CA THR A 454 14.73 -1.45 5.32
C THR A 454 14.12 -0.12 5.76
N HIS A 455 13.13 -0.11 6.65
CA HIS A 455 12.63 1.13 7.25
C HIS A 455 13.68 1.90 8.06
N GLN A 456 14.54 1.19 8.79
CA GLN A 456 15.68 1.82 9.46
C GLN A 456 16.66 2.45 8.44
N ARG A 457 16.97 1.72 7.36
CA ARG A 457 17.83 2.23 6.26
C ARG A 457 17.25 3.47 5.60
N GLN A 458 15.95 3.48 5.34
CA GLN A 458 15.24 4.63 4.77
C GLN A 458 15.31 5.83 5.71
N SER A 459 15.10 5.63 7.01
CA SER A 459 15.20 6.69 8.03
C SER A 459 16.63 7.26 8.12
N ALA A 460 17.64 6.39 8.07
CA ALA A 460 19.05 6.77 8.05
C ALA A 460 19.41 7.60 6.81
N TRP A 461 19.00 7.11 5.63
CA TRP A 461 19.19 7.82 4.36
C TRP A 461 18.51 9.18 4.38
N ALA A 462 17.25 9.25 4.82
CA ALA A 462 16.47 10.47 4.87
C ALA A 462 17.19 11.54 5.70
N ARG A 463 17.61 11.19 6.91
CA ARG A 463 18.31 12.11 7.82
C ARG A 463 19.69 12.53 7.30
N ALA A 464 20.46 11.61 6.71
CA ALA A 464 21.75 11.95 6.10
C ALA A 464 21.61 12.95 4.95
N ASN A 465 20.46 12.97 4.30
CA ASN A 465 20.13 13.88 3.23
C ASN A 465 19.37 15.14 3.69
N GLY A 466 19.23 15.36 5.00
CA GLY A 466 18.51 16.49 5.57
C GLY A 466 17.00 16.43 5.36
N LEU A 467 16.44 15.24 5.19
CA LEU A 467 15.01 14.96 5.19
C LEU A 467 14.62 14.57 6.63
N ASP A 468 14.00 15.50 7.36
CA ASP A 468 13.53 15.28 8.73
C ASP A 468 12.00 15.35 8.74
N PHE A 469 11.36 14.25 8.35
CA PHE A 469 9.92 14.19 8.14
C PHE A 469 9.09 14.56 9.38
N VAL A 470 9.64 14.38 10.58
CA VAL A 470 8.99 14.79 11.84
C VAL A 470 8.95 16.32 11.95
N LYS A 471 10.05 17.01 11.65
CA LYS A 471 10.07 18.49 11.62
C LYS A 471 9.17 19.07 10.54
N TYR A 472 9.06 18.38 9.41
CA TYR A 472 8.21 18.80 8.30
C TYR A 472 6.77 19.09 8.67
N LYS A 473 6.17 18.17 9.43
CA LYS A 473 4.75 18.17 9.77
C LYS A 473 4.54 18.74 11.16
N GLY A 474 5.44 19.61 11.64
CA GLY A 474 5.31 20.25 12.95
C GLY A 474 5.31 19.27 14.12
N GLY A 475 6.03 18.14 14.02
CA GLY A 475 6.12 17.13 15.07
C GLY A 475 5.10 15.99 14.96
N ILE A 476 4.24 15.97 13.95
CA ILE A 476 3.32 14.85 13.70
C ILE A 476 4.11 13.68 13.11
N THR A 477 3.93 12.49 13.70
CA THR A 477 4.52 11.24 13.21
C THR A 477 3.85 10.81 11.90
N GLY A 478 4.64 10.65 10.83
CA GLY A 478 4.19 10.08 9.56
C GLY A 478 4.86 10.75 8.36
N ALA A 479 5.72 9.99 7.65
CA ALA A 479 6.38 10.53 6.45
C ALA A 479 5.33 10.84 5.36
N PRO A 480 5.46 11.95 4.61
CA PRO A 480 4.62 12.23 3.44
C PRO A 480 4.77 11.17 2.32
N TYR A 481 5.76 10.28 2.43
CA TYR A 481 6.11 9.26 1.44
C TYR A 481 6.17 7.86 2.04
N ILE A 482 5.25 7.54 2.97
CA ILE A 482 5.17 6.19 3.56
C ILE A 482 4.96 5.12 2.48
N TYR A 483 4.13 5.39 1.47
CA TYR A 483 3.84 4.36 0.46
C TYR A 483 5.07 3.90 -0.34
N PRO A 484 5.92 4.79 -0.90
CA PRO A 484 7.19 4.35 -1.49
C PRO A 484 8.12 3.62 -0.52
N MET A 485 8.12 4.02 0.76
CA MET A 485 8.91 3.35 1.80
C MET A 485 8.43 1.90 2.01
N GLU A 486 7.12 1.69 2.14
CA GLU A 486 6.52 0.36 2.23
C GLU A 486 6.80 -0.46 0.96
N LYS A 487 6.65 0.12 -0.24
CA LYS A 487 6.93 -0.56 -1.51
C LYS A 487 8.37 -1.11 -1.56
N GLU A 488 9.35 -0.31 -1.17
CA GLU A 488 10.75 -0.76 -1.07
C GLU A 488 10.90 -1.85 0.00
N SER A 489 10.34 -1.69 1.21
CA SER A 489 10.46 -2.67 2.30
C SER A 489 9.82 -4.02 1.94
N PHE A 490 8.62 -4.00 1.35
CA PHE A 490 7.95 -5.19 0.81
C PHE A 490 8.77 -5.83 -0.32
N GLY A 491 9.31 -5.03 -1.23
CA GLY A 491 10.18 -5.52 -2.29
C GLY A 491 11.47 -6.16 -1.77
N MET A 492 12.12 -5.57 -0.78
CA MET A 492 13.35 -6.09 -0.16
C MET A 492 13.12 -7.44 0.53
N GLN A 493 12.04 -7.59 1.32
CA GLN A 493 11.74 -8.88 1.96
C GLN A 493 11.33 -9.97 0.95
N SER A 494 10.64 -9.59 -0.13
CA SER A 494 10.19 -10.53 -1.15
C SER A 494 11.37 -10.97 -2.01
N ALA A 495 12.23 -10.04 -2.41
CA ALA A 495 13.47 -10.36 -3.12
C ALA A 495 14.39 -11.26 -2.29
N PHE A 496 14.53 -11.00 -0.98
CA PHE A 496 15.25 -11.88 -0.06
C PHE A 496 14.69 -13.32 -0.10
N SER A 497 13.37 -13.44 0.08
CA SER A 497 12.70 -14.74 0.19
C SER A 497 12.74 -15.52 -1.13
N ALA A 498 12.52 -14.83 -2.26
CA ALA A 498 12.58 -15.41 -3.60
C ALA A 498 14.00 -15.87 -3.95
N GLU A 499 15.03 -15.07 -3.65
CA GLU A 499 16.42 -15.45 -3.91
C GLU A 499 16.86 -16.64 -3.04
N LYS A 500 16.42 -16.71 -1.78
CA LYS A 500 16.62 -17.89 -0.93
C LYS A 500 15.96 -19.14 -1.50
N ALA A 501 14.71 -19.02 -1.96
CA ALA A 501 14.00 -20.13 -2.58
C ALA A 501 14.66 -20.59 -3.89
N SER A 502 15.17 -19.65 -4.70
CA SER A 502 15.96 -19.96 -5.90
C SER A 502 17.25 -20.74 -5.55
N LYS A 503 17.98 -20.33 -4.49
CA LYS A 503 19.26 -20.94 -4.10
C LYS A 503 19.14 -22.25 -3.33
N LEU A 504 18.12 -22.38 -2.47
CA LEU A 504 17.96 -23.51 -1.54
C LEU A 504 16.80 -24.44 -1.93
N GLY A 505 16.05 -24.09 -2.97
CA GLY A 505 14.87 -24.78 -3.44
C GLY A 505 13.56 -24.27 -2.82
N PRO A 506 12.41 -24.61 -3.44
CA PRO A 506 11.09 -24.08 -3.06
C PRO A 506 10.66 -24.45 -1.64
N SER A 507 11.27 -25.48 -1.04
CA SER A 507 11.02 -25.87 0.36
C SER A 507 11.34 -24.74 1.36
N TYR A 508 12.22 -23.80 1.00
CA TYR A 508 12.48 -22.62 1.82
C TYR A 508 11.21 -21.79 2.07
N LEU A 509 10.35 -21.62 1.06
CA LEU A 509 9.10 -20.85 1.23
C LEU A 509 8.13 -21.52 2.21
N ALA A 510 8.17 -22.86 2.34
CA ALA A 510 7.38 -23.58 3.34
C ALA A 510 7.92 -23.42 4.77
N SER A 511 9.18 -22.96 4.91
CA SER A 511 9.85 -22.75 6.19
C SER A 511 9.66 -21.35 6.78
N ILE A 512 9.14 -20.39 6.01
CA ILE A 512 8.86 -19.01 6.45
C ILE A 512 7.38 -18.80 6.80
N SER A 513 7.02 -17.60 7.27
CA SER A 513 5.61 -17.27 7.56
C SER A 513 4.76 -17.31 6.27
N PRO A 514 3.48 -17.75 6.34
CA PRO A 514 2.60 -17.79 5.17
C PRO A 514 2.47 -16.44 4.45
N SER A 515 2.41 -15.34 5.20
CA SER A 515 2.32 -14.00 4.63
C SER A 515 3.57 -13.63 3.83
N HIS A 516 4.77 -13.93 4.33
CA HIS A 516 6.01 -13.64 3.61
C HIS A 516 6.17 -14.52 2.37
N ARG A 517 5.73 -15.79 2.45
CA ARG A 517 5.67 -16.68 1.29
C ARG A 517 4.79 -16.09 0.19
N ALA A 518 3.57 -15.68 0.51
CA ALA A 518 2.65 -15.10 -0.46
C ALA A 518 3.26 -13.85 -1.13
N ASN A 519 3.91 -12.97 -0.34
CA ASN A 519 4.58 -11.78 -0.88
C ASN A 519 5.74 -12.12 -1.83
N ALA A 520 6.48 -13.19 -1.55
CA ALA A 520 7.59 -13.64 -2.39
C ALA A 520 7.09 -14.24 -3.71
N GLU A 521 6.05 -15.07 -3.66
CA GLU A 521 5.39 -15.66 -4.83
C GLU A 521 4.82 -14.55 -5.73
N GLN A 522 4.09 -13.60 -5.14
CA GLN A 522 3.54 -12.46 -5.86
C GLN A 522 4.60 -11.55 -6.46
N PHE A 523 5.70 -11.29 -5.75
CA PHE A 523 6.80 -10.50 -6.28
C PHE A 523 7.40 -11.16 -7.54
N MET A 524 7.50 -12.49 -7.55
CA MET A 524 8.00 -13.22 -8.72
C MET A 524 7.00 -13.25 -9.88
N GLU A 525 5.70 -13.44 -9.59
CA GLU A 525 4.63 -13.50 -10.58
C GLU A 525 4.34 -12.13 -11.21
N ASP A 526 4.11 -11.12 -10.37
CA ASP A 526 3.50 -9.85 -10.77
C ASP A 526 4.44 -8.64 -10.58
N GLY A 527 5.56 -8.80 -9.88
CA GLY A 527 6.49 -7.70 -9.58
C GLY A 527 6.07 -6.81 -8.41
N LEU A 528 6.65 -5.62 -8.36
CA LEU A 528 6.47 -4.70 -7.23
C LEU A 528 5.11 -4.00 -7.21
N ASP A 529 4.53 -3.68 -8.36
CA ASP A 529 3.31 -2.89 -8.41
C ASP A 529 2.12 -3.62 -7.79
N THR A 530 1.92 -4.89 -8.15
CA THR A 530 0.83 -5.70 -7.58
C THR A 530 1.02 -5.95 -6.09
N LEU A 531 2.24 -6.27 -5.67
CA LEU A 531 2.59 -6.39 -4.26
C LEU A 531 2.26 -5.09 -3.52
N SER A 532 2.62 -3.94 -4.10
CA SER A 532 2.36 -2.63 -3.52
C SER A 532 0.86 -2.33 -3.42
N ILE A 533 0.05 -2.68 -4.43
CA ILE A 533 -1.40 -2.45 -4.45
C ILE A 533 -2.12 -3.27 -3.36
N GLU A 534 -1.79 -4.56 -3.24
CA GLU A 534 -2.42 -5.40 -2.23
C GLU A 534 -2.05 -4.98 -0.81
N LYS A 535 -0.81 -4.50 -0.61
CA LYS A 535 -0.41 -3.95 0.69
C LYS A 535 -0.96 -2.54 0.91
N HIS A 536 -1.21 -1.76 -0.14
CA HIS A 536 -1.84 -0.44 0.00
C HIS A 536 -3.24 -0.53 0.58
N ALA A 537 -3.99 -1.57 0.26
CA ALA A 537 -5.31 -1.81 0.82
C ALA A 537 -5.28 -1.94 2.36
N LEU A 538 -4.12 -2.25 2.96
CA LEU A 538 -3.95 -2.25 4.42
C LEU A 538 -3.76 -0.84 5.00
N TYR A 539 -3.46 0.16 4.15
CA TYR A 539 -3.16 1.53 4.52
C TYR A 539 -3.98 2.55 3.69
N PRO A 540 -5.33 2.46 3.68
CA PRO A 540 -6.17 3.27 2.79
C PRO A 540 -6.01 4.79 3.00
N GLY A 541 -5.59 5.20 4.19
CA GLY A 541 -5.31 6.61 4.54
C GLY A 541 -3.95 7.15 4.10
N VAL A 542 -3.07 6.33 3.50
CA VAL A 542 -1.73 6.74 3.08
C VAL A 542 -1.71 7.06 1.59
N ASP A 543 -1.12 8.18 1.20
CA ASP A 543 -1.01 8.54 -0.22
C ASP A 543 0.13 7.83 -0.93
N SER A 544 -0.03 7.67 -2.24
CA SER A 544 1.09 7.42 -3.15
C SER A 544 2.11 8.57 -3.12
N MET A 545 3.26 8.38 -3.78
CA MET A 545 4.25 9.45 -3.95
C MET A 545 3.62 10.68 -4.61
N GLU A 546 2.86 10.44 -5.68
CA GLU A 546 2.19 11.46 -6.48
C GLU A 546 1.06 12.13 -5.69
N GLY A 547 0.21 11.36 -5.01
CA GLY A 547 -0.87 11.91 -4.18
C GLY A 547 -0.34 12.76 -3.02
N GLY A 548 0.72 12.28 -2.37
CA GLY A 548 1.41 13.02 -1.31
C GLY A 548 2.03 14.32 -1.84
N ALA A 549 2.72 14.27 -2.98
CA ALA A 549 3.26 15.46 -3.62
C ALA A 549 2.16 16.45 -4.03
N ALA A 550 1.06 15.96 -4.62
CA ALA A 550 -0.08 16.79 -5.02
C ALA A 550 -0.63 17.59 -3.84
N ARG A 551 -0.90 16.92 -2.72
CA ARG A 551 -1.38 17.58 -1.50
C ARG A 551 -0.37 18.58 -0.95
N GLU A 552 0.89 18.17 -0.81
CA GLU A 552 1.91 19.00 -0.17
C GLU A 552 2.21 20.30 -0.93
N PHE A 553 2.18 20.26 -2.27
CA PHE A 553 2.34 21.45 -3.09
C PHE A 553 1.06 22.28 -3.22
N LYS A 554 -0.12 21.64 -3.18
CA LYS A 554 -1.41 22.33 -3.12
C LYS A 554 -1.54 23.14 -1.82
N ALA A 555 -1.24 22.52 -0.68
CA ALA A 555 -1.22 23.19 0.63
C ALA A 555 -0.18 24.33 0.70
N ALA A 556 0.89 24.25 -0.09
CA ALA A 556 1.96 25.25 -0.14
C ALA A 556 1.68 26.44 -1.08
N ARG A 557 0.54 26.46 -1.77
CA ARG A 557 0.19 27.50 -2.76
C ARG A 557 0.04 28.89 -2.12
N ASP A 558 -0.65 28.97 -1.00
CA ASP A 558 -0.85 30.24 -0.28
C ASP A 558 0.47 30.76 0.29
N VAL A 559 1.32 29.85 0.79
CA VAL A 559 2.69 30.17 1.23
C VAL A 559 3.51 30.73 0.08
N SER A 560 3.43 30.12 -1.11
CA SER A 560 4.14 30.60 -2.31
C SER A 560 3.68 32.00 -2.72
N THR A 561 2.35 32.23 -2.72
CA THR A 561 1.76 33.54 -3.03
C THR A 561 2.20 34.61 -2.02
N TYR A 562 2.27 34.26 -0.73
CA TYR A 562 2.76 35.16 0.30
C TYR A 562 4.25 35.49 0.12
N VAL A 563 5.07 34.49 -0.20
CA VAL A 563 6.49 34.68 -0.53
C VAL A 563 6.64 35.61 -1.74
N ASP A 564 5.86 35.41 -2.80
CA ASP A 564 5.88 36.28 -3.99
C ASP A 564 5.54 37.74 -3.64
N ALA A 565 4.51 37.96 -2.82
CA ALA A 565 4.14 39.29 -2.36
C ALA A 565 5.27 39.97 -1.55
N LEU A 566 5.94 39.21 -0.67
CA LEU A 566 7.08 39.71 0.11
C LEU A 566 8.31 39.96 -0.76
N GLU A 567 8.60 39.10 -1.75
CA GLU A 567 9.69 39.30 -2.69
C GLU A 567 9.44 40.51 -3.59
N GLN A 568 8.21 40.69 -4.07
CA GLN A 568 7.83 41.87 -4.84
C GLN A 568 8.00 43.14 -4.00
N LYS A 569 7.50 43.13 -2.76
CA LYS A 569 7.70 44.25 -1.83
C LYS A 569 9.19 44.53 -1.59
N LYS A 570 10.02 43.49 -1.43
CA LYS A 570 11.48 43.64 -1.29
C LYS A 570 12.12 44.34 -2.50
N ARG A 571 11.63 44.08 -3.71
CA ARG A 571 12.14 44.67 -4.94
C ARG A 571 11.70 46.12 -5.10
N THR A 572 10.43 46.42 -4.81
CA THR A 572 9.83 47.74 -5.07
C THR A 572 9.96 48.71 -3.91
N ASP A 573 9.96 48.22 -2.67
CA ASP A 573 10.05 49.00 -1.43
C ASP A 573 10.80 48.20 -0.34
N PRO A 574 12.13 48.08 -0.45
CA PRO A 574 12.93 47.31 0.51
C PRO A 574 12.88 47.88 1.93
N ALA A 575 12.72 49.20 2.09
CA ALA A 575 12.65 49.87 3.39
C ALA A 575 11.30 49.66 4.09
N GLY A 576 10.24 49.40 3.33
CA GLY A 576 8.90 49.14 3.87
C GLY A 576 8.70 47.73 4.42
N LEU A 577 9.66 46.81 4.29
CA LEU A 577 9.60 45.48 4.91
C LEU A 577 9.81 45.57 6.42
N THR A 578 8.85 45.06 7.19
CA THR A 578 9.05 44.93 8.64
C THR A 578 10.02 43.79 8.97
N GLU A 579 10.62 43.81 10.17
CA GLU A 579 11.48 42.71 10.63
C GLU A 579 10.78 41.35 10.56
N LYS A 580 9.49 41.31 10.93
CA LYS A 580 8.65 40.13 10.80
C LYS A 580 8.54 39.66 9.35
N GLN A 581 8.29 40.57 8.40
CA GLN A 581 8.21 40.22 6.98
C GLN A 581 9.54 39.70 6.42
N VAL A 582 10.67 40.24 6.88
CA VAL A 582 12.00 39.71 6.51
C VAL A 582 12.21 38.30 7.07
N ALA A 583 11.79 38.06 8.32
CA ALA A 583 11.86 36.74 8.94
C ALA A 583 10.94 35.73 8.24
N ASP A 584 9.70 36.12 7.96
CA ASP A 584 8.70 35.30 7.25
C ASP A 584 9.19 34.95 5.84
N LEU A 585 9.72 35.91 5.08
CA LEU A 585 10.28 35.66 3.75
C LEU A 585 11.40 34.61 3.80
N ARG A 586 12.33 34.73 4.77
CA ARG A 586 13.42 33.75 4.94
C ARG A 586 12.88 32.38 5.32
N TYR A 587 11.95 32.33 6.26
CA TYR A 587 11.36 31.10 6.78
C TYR A 587 10.58 30.35 5.70
N TYR A 588 9.61 31.00 5.05
CA TYR A 588 8.76 30.36 4.06
C TYR A 588 9.50 29.98 2.77
N LYS A 589 10.50 30.77 2.35
CA LYS A 589 11.37 30.37 1.24
C LYS A 589 12.15 29.09 1.57
N GLY A 590 12.71 29.00 2.79
CA GLY A 590 13.38 27.79 3.26
C GLY A 590 12.45 26.57 3.33
N GLN A 591 11.19 26.77 3.73
CA GLN A 591 10.18 25.71 3.72
C GLN A 591 9.88 25.22 2.29
N MET A 592 9.72 26.14 1.32
CA MET A 592 9.51 25.76 -0.08
C MET A 592 10.72 25.03 -0.66
N ASP A 593 11.95 25.52 -0.43
CA ASP A 593 13.18 24.85 -0.84
C ASP A 593 13.27 23.42 -0.29
N THR A 594 12.89 23.25 0.97
CA THR A 594 12.82 21.96 1.64
C THR A 594 11.80 21.04 0.96
N LYS A 595 10.58 21.51 0.69
CA LYS A 595 9.54 20.74 -0.01
C LYS A 595 10.00 20.22 -1.37
N TYR A 596 10.57 21.09 -2.21
CA TYR A 596 11.08 20.69 -3.52
C TYR A 596 12.26 19.73 -3.45
N LYS A 597 13.19 19.94 -2.52
CA LYS A 597 14.27 19.00 -2.26
C LYS A 597 13.71 17.63 -1.91
N TRP A 598 12.72 17.57 -1.02
CA TRP A 598 12.18 16.32 -0.54
C TRP A 598 11.43 15.57 -1.62
N TYR A 599 10.62 16.28 -2.39
CA TYR A 599 9.92 15.71 -3.54
C TYR A 599 10.90 15.05 -4.51
N THR A 600 11.91 15.80 -4.96
CA THR A 600 12.86 15.32 -5.97
C THR A 600 13.70 14.16 -5.47
N MET A 601 14.20 14.23 -4.24
CA MET A 601 15.01 13.16 -3.65
C MET A 601 14.21 11.88 -3.41
N ASN A 602 12.98 11.98 -2.91
CA ASN A 602 12.14 10.79 -2.70
C ASN A 602 11.70 10.19 -4.03
N TYR A 603 11.37 11.01 -5.04
CA TYR A 603 11.03 10.52 -6.38
C TYR A 603 12.18 9.72 -6.99
N GLN A 604 13.37 10.31 -7.01
CA GLN A 604 14.58 9.67 -7.56
C GLN A 604 14.95 8.39 -6.80
N LYS A 605 14.90 8.42 -5.46
CA LYS A 605 15.16 7.23 -4.65
C LYS A 605 14.16 6.12 -4.98
N SER A 606 12.86 6.44 -4.98
CA SER A 606 11.79 5.47 -5.22
C SER A 606 11.92 4.82 -6.60
N ALA A 607 12.17 5.61 -7.64
CA ALA A 607 12.41 5.11 -8.98
C ALA A 607 13.66 4.22 -9.07
N ALA A 608 14.75 4.61 -8.39
CA ALA A 608 15.99 3.83 -8.36
C ALA A 608 15.82 2.49 -7.62
N ASP A 609 15.12 2.48 -6.48
CA ASP A 609 14.88 1.26 -5.71
C ASP A 609 13.92 0.31 -6.42
N GLU A 610 12.89 0.84 -7.08
CA GLU A 610 12.00 0.05 -7.92
C GLU A 610 12.76 -0.62 -9.08
N ALA A 611 13.54 0.16 -9.84
CA ALA A 611 14.36 -0.39 -10.92
C ALA A 611 15.35 -1.44 -10.42
N LYS A 612 16.00 -1.21 -9.27
CA LYS A 612 16.91 -2.15 -8.60
C LYS A 612 16.20 -3.47 -8.27
N LEU A 613 15.05 -3.40 -7.63
CA LEU A 613 14.29 -4.58 -7.19
C LEU A 613 13.71 -5.37 -8.36
N LEU A 614 13.22 -4.70 -9.40
CA LEU A 614 12.78 -5.37 -10.63
C LEU A 614 13.95 -6.06 -11.33
N ALA A 615 15.13 -5.41 -11.44
CA ALA A 615 16.32 -6.05 -11.97
C ALA A 615 16.77 -7.26 -11.13
N TRP A 616 16.61 -7.20 -9.81
CA TRP A 616 16.88 -8.36 -8.95
C TRP A 616 15.90 -9.50 -9.22
N ARG A 617 14.60 -9.22 -9.31
CA ARG A 617 13.58 -10.22 -9.68
C ARG A 617 13.93 -10.89 -11.01
N ASP A 618 14.23 -10.08 -12.02
CA ASP A 618 14.49 -10.58 -13.38
C ASP A 618 15.73 -11.49 -13.40
N SER A 619 16.77 -11.18 -12.62
CA SER A 619 17.95 -12.06 -12.48
C SER A 619 17.71 -13.38 -11.75
N LEU A 620 16.54 -13.59 -11.15
CA LEU A 620 16.16 -14.88 -10.53
C LEU A 620 15.46 -15.81 -11.54
N ASP A 621 15.13 -15.30 -12.72
CA ASP A 621 14.37 -15.99 -13.76
C ASP A 621 15.24 -16.42 -14.96
N ASP A 622 16.56 -16.21 -14.89
CA ASP A 622 17.49 -16.46 -16.01
C ASP A 622 17.54 -17.94 -16.49
N ASP A 623 17.04 -18.89 -15.69
CA ASP A 623 16.91 -20.31 -16.07
C ASP A 623 15.49 -20.72 -16.53
N GLY A 624 14.53 -19.80 -16.59
CA GLY A 624 13.13 -20.06 -16.98
C GLY A 624 12.38 -21.02 -16.03
N ALA A 625 12.93 -21.32 -14.86
CA ALA A 625 12.41 -22.32 -13.94
C ALA A 625 11.26 -21.82 -13.05
N ILE A 626 11.01 -20.51 -12.98
CA ILE A 626 10.06 -19.91 -12.03
C ILE A 626 8.87 -19.22 -12.72
N ARG A 627 9.02 -18.62 -13.90
CA ARG A 627 7.90 -17.99 -14.61
C ARG A 627 7.11 -18.96 -15.50
N THR A 628 5.94 -19.38 -15.04
CA THR A 628 4.93 -20.04 -15.91
C THR A 628 3.97 -19.07 -16.59
N SER A 629 4.06 -17.76 -16.31
CA SER A 629 3.21 -16.72 -16.90
C SER A 629 4.05 -15.54 -17.38
N ALA A 630 3.79 -15.11 -18.62
CA ALA A 630 4.39 -13.90 -19.17
C ALA A 630 3.93 -12.66 -18.39
N PRO A 631 4.78 -11.64 -18.21
CA PRO A 631 4.39 -10.40 -17.55
C PRO A 631 3.22 -9.72 -18.30
N PRO A 632 2.28 -9.08 -17.60
CA PRO A 632 1.24 -8.28 -18.24
C PRO A 632 1.86 -7.14 -19.03
N ALA A 633 1.38 -6.92 -20.26
CA ALA A 633 1.79 -5.79 -21.08
C ALA A 633 1.34 -4.48 -20.39
N LEU A 634 2.30 -3.56 -20.21
CA LEU A 634 2.09 -2.22 -19.67
C LEU A 634 1.25 -1.34 -20.60
#